data_AF-A0AAU7JFP4-F1
#
_entry.id   AF-A0AAU7JFP4-F1
#
_cell.length_a   1.000
_cell.length_b   1.000
_cell.length_c   1.000
_cell.angle_alpha   90.00
_cell.angle_beta   90.00
_cell.angle_gamma   90.00
#
_symmetry.space_group_name_H-M   'P 1'
#
loop_
_entity.id
_entity.type
_entity.pdbx_description
1 polymer ?
#
loop_
_entity_poly.entity_id
_entity_poly.type
_entity_poly.pdbx_seq_one_letter_code
_entity_poly.pdbx_strand_id
1 'polypeptide(L)'
;MSPGIVLNRPPRGLAASRPTVTARSAISFGRIAALSLRALGWPARYVAARRNLAILAAMSDLQLRDIGLTRSDIRNVTALPRDEDPTPLLADIVQERRRRRRA
;
A
#
# COMPACT_ATOMS: atom_id res chain seq x y z
N MET A 1 -7.30 3.29 -75.55
CA MET A 1 -7.23 4.77 -75.57
C MET A 1 -8.49 5.30 -74.90
N SER A 2 -8.33 6.25 -73.97
CA SER A 2 -9.34 6.97 -73.17
C SER A 2 -9.93 6.28 -71.92
N PRO A 3 -9.46 6.64 -70.72
CA PRO A 3 -10.25 6.65 -69.50
C PRO A 3 -10.89 8.04 -69.30
N GLY A 4 -12.22 8.12 -69.29
CA GLY A 4 -12.98 9.35 -69.08
C GLY A 4 -13.68 9.33 -67.73
N ILE A 5 -13.10 10.05 -66.77
CA ILE A 5 -13.61 10.34 -65.43
C ILE A 5 -14.96 11.05 -65.52
N VAL A 6 -16.02 10.52 -64.88
CA VAL A 6 -17.26 11.28 -64.60
C VAL A 6 -17.83 10.95 -63.21
N LEU A 7 -17.71 11.98 -62.36
CA LEU A 7 -18.56 12.44 -61.25
C LEU A 7 -18.96 11.50 -60.09
N ASN A 8 -18.30 11.78 -58.98
CA ASN A 8 -18.73 11.62 -57.59
C ASN A 8 -19.83 12.64 -57.21
N ARG A 9 -20.95 12.16 -56.63
CA ARG A 9 -21.63 12.81 -55.50
C ARG A 9 -22.67 11.88 -54.85
N PRO A 10 -22.41 11.32 -53.64
CA PRO A 10 -23.48 10.82 -52.79
C PRO A 10 -24.18 11.96 -52.02
N PRO A 11 -25.47 11.79 -51.65
CA PRO A 11 -26.30 12.84 -51.08
C PRO A 11 -25.87 13.24 -49.66
N ARG A 12 -25.85 14.55 -49.43
CA ARG A 12 -25.76 15.17 -48.10
C ARG A 12 -27.08 14.96 -47.37
N GLY A 13 -27.05 14.17 -46.30
CA GLY A 13 -28.17 14.06 -45.38
C GLY A 13 -27.92 12.98 -44.35
N LEU A 14 -27.43 13.38 -43.18
CA LEU A 14 -27.88 12.96 -41.85
C LEU A 14 -26.86 13.46 -40.83
N ALA A 15 -27.21 14.58 -40.22
CA ALA A 15 -26.67 15.00 -38.95
C ALA A 15 -26.96 13.93 -37.89
N ALA A 16 -26.16 13.95 -36.81
CA ALA A 16 -26.25 13.13 -35.61
C ALA A 16 -25.87 11.65 -35.84
N SER A 17 -24.79 11.16 -35.24
CA SER A 17 -24.65 11.17 -33.79
C SER A 17 -23.18 11.24 -33.40
N ARG A 18 -22.82 12.26 -32.63
CA ARG A 18 -21.59 12.22 -31.83
C ARG A 18 -21.78 11.04 -30.87
N PRO A 19 -20.89 10.05 -30.79
CA PRO A 19 -20.89 9.18 -29.64
C PRO A 19 -20.56 10.09 -28.45
N THR A 20 -21.58 10.48 -27.71
CA THR A 20 -21.44 10.87 -26.32
C THR A 20 -20.64 9.74 -25.68
N VAL A 21 -19.37 10.01 -25.41
CA VAL A 21 -18.60 9.23 -24.46
C VAL A 21 -19.28 9.47 -23.13
N THR A 22 -20.35 8.72 -22.89
CA THR A 22 -20.99 8.60 -21.59
C THR A 22 -19.95 7.89 -20.76
N ALA A 23 -19.12 8.67 -20.06
CA ALA A 23 -18.25 8.19 -19.01
C ALA A 23 -19.15 7.47 -18.02
N ARG A 24 -19.24 6.15 -18.16
CA ARG A 24 -19.93 5.27 -17.24
C ARG A 24 -19.07 5.29 -15.98
N SER A 25 -19.35 6.23 -15.08
CA SER A 25 -18.89 6.17 -13.70
C SER A 25 -19.50 4.92 -13.07
N ALA A 26 -18.88 3.78 -13.36
CA ALA A 26 -19.01 2.60 -12.55
C ALA A 26 -18.23 2.91 -11.28
N ILE A 27 -18.92 3.43 -10.26
CA ILE A 27 -18.41 3.40 -8.91
C ILE A 27 -18.22 1.92 -8.58
N SER A 28 -16.97 1.46 -8.71
CA SER A 28 -16.62 0.05 -8.55
C SER A 28 -16.85 -0.36 -7.09
N PHE A 29 -18.01 -0.95 -6.79
CA PHE A 29 -18.34 -1.52 -5.48
C PHE A 29 -17.24 -2.45 -4.93
N GLY A 30 -16.44 -3.09 -5.81
CA GLY A 30 -15.29 -3.91 -5.42
C GLY A 30 -14.15 -3.16 -4.70
N ARG A 31 -13.99 -1.85 -4.93
CA ARG A 31 -12.96 -1.05 -4.22
C ARG A 31 -13.36 -0.76 -2.77
N ILE A 32 -14.66 -0.59 -2.51
CA ILE A 32 -15.19 -0.39 -1.15
C ILE A 32 -15.10 -1.70 -0.36
N ALA A 33 -15.45 -2.83 -0.96
CA ALA A 33 -15.35 -4.15 -0.30
C ALA A 33 -13.91 -4.51 0.14
N ALA A 34 -12.90 -4.21 -0.70
CA ALA A 34 -11.50 -4.44 -0.36
C ALA A 34 -10.99 -3.52 0.78
N LEU A 35 -11.48 -2.27 0.84
CA LEU A 35 -11.19 -1.35 1.94
C LEU A 35 -11.84 -1.82 3.25
N SER A 36 -13.05 -2.37 3.19
CA SER A 36 -13.76 -2.91 4.36
C SER A 36 -13.03 -4.09 5.01
N LEU A 37 -12.54 -5.05 4.23
CA LEU A 37 -11.76 -6.19 4.76
C LEU A 37 -10.43 -5.73 5.38
N ARG A 38 -9.77 -4.74 4.77
CA ARG A 38 -8.49 -4.20 5.27
C ARG A 38 -8.69 -3.41 6.57
N ALA A 39 -9.79 -2.65 6.68
CA ALA A 39 -10.18 -1.95 7.89
C ALA A 39 -10.59 -2.93 9.01
N LEU A 40 -11.29 -4.02 8.69
CA LEU A 40 -11.70 -5.02 9.68
C LEU A 40 -10.53 -5.83 10.24
N GLY A 41 -9.46 -6.02 9.45
CA GLY A 41 -8.23 -6.68 9.90
C GLY A 41 -7.32 -5.78 10.75
N TRP A 42 -7.52 -4.47 10.74
CA TRP A 42 -6.68 -3.50 11.47
C TRP A 42 -6.60 -3.77 12.98
N PRO A 43 -7.71 -4.05 13.71
CA PRO A 43 -7.65 -4.33 15.15
C PRO A 43 -6.85 -5.60 15.47
N ALA A 44 -7.00 -6.65 14.66
CA ALA A 44 -6.26 -7.90 14.85
C ALA A 44 -4.75 -7.69 14.63
N ARG A 45 -4.38 -6.95 13.58
CA ARG A 45 -2.97 -6.59 13.30
C ARG A 45 -2.40 -5.72 14.41
N TYR A 46 -3.17 -4.77 14.94
CA TYR A 46 -2.80 -3.95 16.08
C TYR A 46 -2.51 -4.79 17.34
N VAL A 47 -3.41 -5.72 17.69
CA VAL A 47 -3.23 -6.60 18.85
C VAL A 47 -2.00 -7.50 18.67
N ALA A 48 -1.78 -8.05 17.48
CA ALA A 48 -0.59 -8.86 17.18
C ALA A 48 0.71 -8.04 17.32
N ALA A 49 0.74 -6.83 16.74
CA ALA A 49 1.85 -5.90 16.87
C ALA A 49 2.15 -5.56 18.35
N ARG A 50 1.10 -5.30 19.15
CA ARG A 50 1.27 -4.96 20.56
C ARG A 50 1.71 -6.14 21.41
N ARG A 51 1.23 -7.36 21.11
CA ARG A 51 1.71 -8.60 21.75
C ARG A 51 3.19 -8.81 21.50
N ASN A 52 3.65 -8.63 20.25
CA ASN A 52 5.07 -8.75 19.92
C ASN A 52 5.93 -7.74 20.69
N LEU A 53 5.49 -6.48 20.78
CA LEU A 53 6.17 -5.48 21.61
C LEU A 53 6.17 -5.83 23.10
N ALA A 54 5.08 -6.40 23.62
CA ALA A 54 5.01 -6.83 25.01
C ALA A 54 6.00 -7.97 25.30
N ILE A 55 6.14 -8.93 24.38
CA ILE A 55 7.12 -10.01 24.47
C ILE A 55 8.54 -9.44 24.50
N LEU A 56 8.87 -8.53 23.59
CA LEU A 56 10.18 -7.86 23.56
C LEU A 56 10.43 -7.02 24.82
N ALA A 57 9.41 -6.34 25.35
CA ALA A 57 9.52 -5.59 26.59
C ALA A 57 9.70 -6.50 27.82
N ALA A 58 9.24 -7.75 27.77
CA ALA A 58 9.44 -8.74 28.83
C ALA A 58 10.83 -9.39 28.79
N MET A 59 11.54 -9.34 27.65
CA MET A 59 12.90 -9.87 27.54
C MET A 59 13.88 -9.10 28.42
N SER A 60 14.93 -9.78 28.89
CA SER A 60 16.04 -9.15 29.62
C SER A 60 16.93 -8.34 28.67
N ASP A 61 17.71 -7.41 29.22
CA ASP A 61 18.61 -6.58 28.41
C ASP A 61 19.68 -7.41 27.68
N LEU A 62 20.11 -8.54 28.25
CA LEU A 62 21.02 -9.47 27.59
C LEU A 62 20.36 -10.14 26.39
N GLN A 63 19.12 -10.62 26.55
CA GLN A 63 18.35 -11.23 25.46
C GLN A 63 18.08 -10.24 24.32
N LEU A 64 17.74 -8.98 24.66
CA LEU A 64 17.58 -7.92 23.67
C LEU A 64 18.90 -7.63 22.93
N ARG A 65 20.04 -7.65 23.64
CA ARG A 65 21.35 -7.42 23.03
C ARG A 65 21.75 -8.51 22.06
N ASP A 66 21.39 -9.76 22.31
CA ASP A 66 21.69 -10.90 21.40
C ASP A 66 20.99 -10.73 20.05
N ILE A 67 19.76 -10.24 20.05
CA ILE A 67 19.03 -9.90 18.80
C ILE A 67 19.45 -8.54 18.22
N GLY A 68 20.32 -7.79 18.91
CA GLY A 68 20.85 -6.50 18.45
C GLY A 68 19.99 -5.29 18.81
N LEU A 69 19.04 -5.44 19.73
CA LEU A 69 18.16 -4.38 20.23
C LEU A 69 18.59 -3.87 21.61
N THR A 70 18.11 -2.68 21.96
CA THR A 70 18.26 -2.11 23.31
C THR A 70 16.92 -1.72 23.92
N ARG A 71 16.88 -1.58 25.26
CA ARG A 71 15.68 -1.15 25.99
C ARG A 71 15.14 0.19 25.51
N SER A 72 16.04 1.11 25.13
CA SER A 72 15.70 2.41 24.58
C SER A 72 15.04 2.30 23.21
N ASP A 73 15.52 1.40 22.34
CA ASP A 73 14.91 1.17 21.02
C ASP A 73 13.46 0.68 21.19
N ILE A 74 13.21 -0.29 22.08
CA ILE A 74 11.85 -0.78 22.39
C ILE A 74 10.96 0.37 22.89
N ARG A 75 11.45 1.20 23.81
CA ARG A 75 10.69 2.34 24.35
C ARG A 75 10.38 3.37 23.26
N ASN A 76 11.31 3.62 22.35
CA ASN A 76 11.10 4.53 21.23
C ASN A 76 10.06 3.99 20.24
N VAL A 77 10.11 2.68 19.95
CA VAL A 77 9.09 2.02 19.10
C VAL A 77 7.71 2.03 19.74
N THR A 78 7.61 1.96 21.07
CA THR A 78 6.32 2.11 21.75
C THR A 78 5.73 3.53 21.69
N ALA A 79 6.52 4.54 21.30
CA ALA A 79 6.08 5.93 21.15
C ALA A 79 5.65 6.29 19.72
N LEU A 80 5.85 5.40 18.74
CA LEU A 80 5.39 5.60 17.36
C LEU A 80 3.85 5.56 17.25
N PRO A 81 3.29 6.15 16.17
CA PRO A 81 1.85 6.11 15.90
C PRO A 81 1.30 4.68 15.96
N ARG A 82 0.15 4.52 16.63
CA ARG A 82 -0.41 3.21 17.03
C ARG A 82 -0.76 2.27 15.88
N ASP A 83 -0.79 2.74 14.64
CA ASP A 83 -1.32 2.01 13.50
C ASP A 83 -0.26 1.24 12.70
N GLU A 84 1.02 1.43 13.03
CA GLU A 84 2.13 0.90 12.26
C GLU A 84 2.71 -0.37 12.91
N ASP A 85 2.89 -1.42 12.12
CA ASP A 85 3.54 -2.64 12.57
C ASP A 85 4.98 -2.29 13.01
N PRO A 86 5.38 -2.57 14.26
CA PRO A 86 6.70 -2.23 14.78
C PRO A 86 7.81 -3.13 14.23
N THR A 87 7.48 -4.29 13.67
CA THR A 87 8.46 -5.30 13.25
C THR A 87 9.43 -4.79 12.16
N PRO A 88 8.98 -4.11 11.08
CA PRO A 88 9.88 -3.57 10.05
C PRO A 88 10.85 -2.52 10.63
N LEU A 89 10.36 -1.65 11.49
CA LEU A 89 11.16 -0.57 12.07
C LEU A 89 12.27 -1.11 12.99
N LEU A 90 11.96 -2.15 13.78
CA LEU A 90 12.96 -2.86 14.58
C LEU A 90 13.98 -3.60 13.70
N ALA A 91 13.52 -4.22 12.61
CA ALA A 91 14.42 -4.90 11.68
C ALA A 91 15.43 -3.92 11.06
N ASP A 92 14.98 -2.72 10.67
CA ASP A 92 15.85 -1.68 10.12
C ASP A 92 16.90 -1.21 11.13
N ILE A 93 16.51 -0.98 12.39
CA ILE A 93 17.44 -0.62 13.48
C ILE A 93 18.53 -1.69 13.63
N VAL A 94 18.14 -2.97 13.65
CA VAL A 94 19.09 -4.08 13.78
C VAL A 94 20.03 -4.14 12.58
N GLN A 95 19.51 -3.96 11.36
CA GLN A 95 20.33 -3.97 10.15
C GLN A 95 21.32 -2.81 10.12
N GLU A 96 20.88 -1.60 10.49
CA GLU A 96 21.74 -0.42 10.56
C GLU A 96 22.89 -0.62 11.55
N ARG A 97 22.59 -1.14 12.76
CA ARG A 97 23.64 -1.46 13.74
C ARG A 97 24.59 -2.54 13.26
N ARG A 98 24.09 -3.57 12.56
CA ARG A 98 24.94 -4.62 11.97
C ARG A 98 25.86 -4.06 10.89
N ARG A 99 25.38 -3.14 10.05
CA ARG A 99 26.19 -2.44 9.05
C ARG A 99 27.30 -1.63 9.72
N ARG A 100 26.98 -0.84 10.75
CA ARG A 100 27.96 -0.06 11.52
C ARG A 100 29.03 -0.90 12.23
N ARG A 101 28.70 -2.13 12.63
CA ARG A 101 29.68 -3.06 13.23
C ARG A 101 30.60 -3.75 12.20
N ARG A 102 30.21 -3.75 10.92
CA ARG A 102 30.95 -4.40 9.83
C ARG A 102 31.81 -3.44 9.03
N ALA A 103 31.54 -2.13 9.12
CA ALA A 103 32.36 -1.05 8.57
C ALA A 103 33.51 -0.72 9.53
#